data_AF-A0A800F338-F1
#
_entry.id   AF-A0A800F338-F1
#
_cell.length_a   1.000
_cell.length_b   1.000
_cell.length_c   1.000
_cell.angle_alpha   90.00
_cell.angle_beta   90.00
_cell.angle_gamma   90.00
#
_symmetry.space_group_name_H-M   'P 1'
#
loop_
_entity.id
_entity.type
_entity.pdbx_description
1 polymer ?
#
loop_
_entity_poly.entity_id
_entity_poly.type
_entity_poly.pdbx_seq_one_letter_code
_entity_poly.pdbx_strand_id
1 'polypeptide(L)'
;MHKNTYYISLAFFISIQLFFSSCISGKYAVVEISTDYGEMTVALNEESKGLNDFFLNNIKSGMYDSSLFHRSIKDFVIQGGERAQVGDSNTVTYNTLIKDEPNNNINKRGAIALANVNRDSSNAINGPGFYIVTGRKFSSTELGQIESYFGITYDEEQRGVYIETGGMPHLDGKFTVIGEVSS
;
A
#
# COMPACT_ATOMS: atom_id res chain seq x y z
N MET A 1 1.38 -70.69 -33.21
CA MET A 1 1.61 -70.00 -31.92
C MET A 1 1.57 -68.50 -32.16
N HIS A 2 0.63 -67.82 -31.51
CA HIS A 2 0.29 -66.41 -31.69
C HIS A 2 1.47 -65.46 -31.46
N LYS A 3 1.62 -64.46 -32.35
CA LYS A 3 2.16 -63.15 -31.99
C LYS A 3 1.10 -62.11 -32.36
N ASN A 4 0.25 -61.78 -31.40
CA ASN A 4 -0.65 -60.63 -31.51
C ASN A 4 0.14 -59.36 -31.20
N THR A 5 0.22 -58.49 -32.19
CA THR A 5 0.69 -57.11 -32.07
C THR A 5 -0.42 -56.27 -31.45
N TYR A 6 -0.12 -55.55 -30.37
CA TYR A 6 -1.05 -54.62 -29.73
C TYR A 6 -0.50 -53.19 -29.85
N TYR A 7 -1.18 -52.35 -30.63
CA TYR A 7 -1.03 -50.89 -30.56
C TYR A 7 -2.10 -50.38 -29.59
N ILE A 8 -1.69 -49.88 -28.43
CA ILE A 8 -2.58 -49.22 -27.49
C ILE A 8 -2.44 -47.72 -27.71
N SER A 9 -3.56 -47.13 -28.13
CA SER A 9 -3.80 -45.70 -28.32
C SER A 9 -3.31 -44.87 -27.13
N LEU A 10 -2.45 -43.88 -27.40
CA LEU A 10 -2.04 -42.87 -26.44
C LEU A 10 -3.21 -41.88 -26.27
N ALA A 11 -4.19 -42.25 -25.43
CA ALA A 11 -5.27 -41.36 -25.05
C ALA A 11 -4.77 -40.35 -24.01
N PHE A 12 -4.66 -39.11 -24.49
CA PHE A 12 -4.49 -37.85 -23.79
C PHE A 12 -5.36 -37.76 -22.52
N PHE A 13 -4.75 -37.87 -21.34
CA PHE A 13 -5.34 -37.37 -20.10
C PHE A 13 -4.40 -36.28 -19.57
N ILE A 14 -4.55 -35.08 -20.12
CA ILE A 14 -4.10 -33.85 -19.46
C ILE A 14 -5.00 -33.69 -18.24
N SER A 15 -4.57 -34.22 -17.09
CA SER A 15 -5.06 -33.72 -15.81
C SER A 15 -4.45 -32.33 -15.64
N ILE A 16 -5.21 -31.32 -16.05
CA ILE A 16 -5.03 -29.93 -15.59
C ILE A 16 -5.05 -30.01 -14.06
N GLN A 17 -3.86 -30.00 -13.46
CA GLN A 17 -3.72 -29.61 -12.07
C GLN A 17 -3.69 -28.09 -12.09
N LEU A 18 -4.90 -27.51 -12.07
CA LEU A 18 -5.12 -26.17 -11.52
C LEU A 18 -4.76 -26.27 -10.02
N PHE A 19 -3.47 -26.23 -9.73
CA PHE A 19 -3.05 -25.77 -8.42
C PHE A 19 -3.43 -24.31 -8.37
N PHE A 20 -4.54 -24.04 -7.69
CA PHE A 20 -4.84 -22.74 -7.13
C PHE A 20 -3.57 -22.22 -6.49
N SER A 21 -2.94 -21.24 -7.11
CA SER A 21 -2.00 -20.37 -6.42
C SER A 21 -2.86 -19.62 -5.41
N SER A 22 -2.99 -20.19 -4.21
CA SER A 22 -3.30 -19.40 -3.04
C SER A 22 -2.18 -18.39 -2.94
N CYS A 23 -2.43 -17.17 -3.44
CA CYS A 23 -1.63 -16.02 -3.12
C CYS A 23 -1.75 -15.85 -1.61
N ILE A 24 -0.80 -16.42 -0.87
CA ILE A 24 -0.54 -15.97 0.49
C ILE A 24 -0.02 -14.55 0.28
N SER A 25 -0.92 -13.56 0.35
CA SER A 25 -0.51 -12.18 0.58
C SER A 25 0.06 -12.16 2.00
N GLY A 26 1.36 -12.46 2.07
CA GLY A 26 2.09 -12.59 3.32
C GLY A 26 2.26 -11.21 3.93
N LYS A 27 1.91 -11.08 5.22
CA LYS A 27 2.42 -9.98 6.01
C LYS A 27 3.95 -10.04 5.95
N TYR A 28 4.57 -9.00 5.42
CA TYR A 28 6.03 -8.93 5.24
C TYR A 28 6.74 -8.68 6.57
N ALA A 29 6.27 -7.69 7.31
CA ALA A 29 6.75 -7.35 8.63
C ALA A 29 5.62 -6.68 9.43
N VAL A 30 5.79 -6.67 10.76
CA VAL A 30 4.91 -5.94 11.67
C VAL A 30 5.77 -4.94 12.42
N VAL A 31 5.32 -3.69 12.50
CA VAL A 31 6.00 -2.62 13.22
C VAL A 31 5.04 -1.94 14.18
N GLU A 32 5.58 -1.41 15.27
CA GLU A 32 4.81 -0.63 16.24
C GLU A 32 5.19 0.85 16.11
N ILE A 33 4.20 1.72 16.08
CA ILE A 33 4.38 3.17 16.16
C ILE A 33 3.87 3.60 17.53
N SER A 34 4.79 4.01 18.40
CA SER A 34 4.47 4.53 19.73
C SER A 34 4.40 6.05 19.71
N THR A 35 3.35 6.62 20.29
CA THR A 35 3.10 8.06 20.37
C THR A 35 2.62 8.45 21.76
N ASP A 36 2.61 9.75 22.08
CA ASP A 36 2.00 10.27 23.32
C ASP A 36 0.49 9.97 23.45
N TYR A 37 -0.16 9.54 22.37
CA TYR A 37 -1.58 9.19 22.32
C TYR A 37 -1.84 7.68 22.33
N GLY A 38 -0.77 6.87 22.45
CA GLY A 38 -0.83 5.41 22.45
C GLY A 38 -0.02 4.78 21.33
N GLU A 39 -0.13 3.46 21.27
CA GLU A 39 0.57 2.59 20.34
C GLU A 39 -0.36 2.15 19.22
N MET A 40 0.19 1.97 18.03
CA MET A 40 -0.52 1.36 16.91
C MET A 40 0.40 0.35 16.23
N THR A 41 -0.18 -0.79 15.86
CA THR A 41 0.53 -1.83 15.11
C THR A 41 0.24 -1.69 13.63
N VAL A 42 1.28 -1.72 12.81
CA VAL A 42 1.19 -1.67 11.35
C VAL A 42 1.69 -2.98 10.76
N ALA A 43 0.85 -3.64 9.96
CA ALA A 43 1.21 -4.80 9.17
C ALA A 43 1.63 -4.35 7.75
N LEU A 44 2.88 -4.58 7.39
CA LEU A 44 3.43 -4.26 6.07
C LEU A 44 3.16 -5.40 5.08
N ASN A 45 2.86 -5.06 3.83
CA ASN A 45 2.56 -6.02 2.77
C ASN A 45 3.81 -6.50 2.02
N GLU A 46 3.79 -7.71 1.47
CA GLU A 46 4.93 -8.22 0.70
C GLU A 46 5.02 -7.66 -0.73
N GLU A 47 3.90 -7.19 -1.28
CA GLU A 47 3.80 -6.64 -2.63
C GLU A 47 4.65 -5.37 -2.87
N SER A 48 4.98 -4.63 -1.81
CA SER A 48 5.82 -3.42 -1.85
C SER A 48 7.10 -3.57 -1.03
N LYS A 49 7.76 -4.73 -1.19
CA LYS A 49 8.96 -5.12 -0.42
C LYS A 49 10.07 -4.06 -0.44
N GLY A 50 10.37 -3.45 -1.59
CA GLY A 50 11.44 -2.45 -1.69
C GLY A 50 11.10 -1.17 -0.92
N LEU A 51 9.84 -0.71 -1.00
CA LEU A 51 9.36 0.41 -0.19
C LEU A 51 9.34 0.07 1.31
N ASN A 52 8.95 -1.15 1.65
CA ASN A 52 8.94 -1.64 3.02
C ASN A 52 10.35 -1.82 3.60
N ASP A 53 11.32 -2.28 2.81
CA ASP A 53 12.73 -2.34 3.20
C ASP A 53 13.26 -0.93 3.50
N PHE A 54 12.90 0.05 2.67
CA PHE A 54 13.25 1.44 2.92
C PHE A 54 12.61 1.99 4.19
N PHE A 55 11.34 1.72 4.43
CA PHE A 55 10.65 2.11 5.66
C PHE A 55 11.29 1.48 6.90
N LEU A 56 11.54 0.16 6.87
CA LEU A 56 12.20 -0.59 7.94
C LEU A 56 13.64 -0.11 8.21
N ASN A 57 14.37 0.30 7.18
CA ASN A 57 15.72 0.85 7.36
C ASN A 57 15.70 2.22 8.08
N ASN A 58 14.69 3.06 7.80
CA ASN A 58 14.50 4.32 8.52
C ASN A 58 14.05 4.09 9.99
N ILE A 59 13.27 3.05 10.26
CA ILE A 59 12.98 2.61 11.63
C ILE A 59 14.28 2.22 12.34
N LYS A 60 15.08 1.32 11.74
CA LYS A 60 16.32 0.81 12.34
C LYS A 60 17.38 1.88 12.57
N SER A 61 17.38 2.96 11.79
CA SER A 61 18.31 4.08 11.96
C SER A 61 17.89 5.09 13.03
N GLY A 62 16.69 4.94 13.61
CA GLY A 62 16.12 5.92 14.54
C GLY A 62 15.62 7.20 13.85
N MET A 63 15.39 7.19 12.53
CA MET A 63 14.94 8.37 11.78
C MET A 63 13.59 8.91 12.30
N TYR A 64 12.72 8.01 12.73
CA TYR A 64 11.38 8.33 13.23
C TYR A 64 11.35 8.71 14.72
N ASP A 65 12.45 8.53 15.44
CA ASP A 65 12.53 8.83 16.87
C ASP A 65 12.33 10.32 17.10
N SER A 66 11.35 10.67 17.95
CA SER A 66 10.93 12.06 18.20
C SER A 66 10.50 12.84 16.95
N SER A 67 10.13 12.15 15.86
CA SER A 67 9.52 12.79 14.69
C SER A 67 8.06 13.17 14.97
N LEU A 68 7.57 14.20 14.28
CA LEU A 68 6.21 14.72 14.48
C LEU A 68 5.27 14.30 13.35
N PHE A 69 4.01 14.04 13.70
CA PHE A 69 2.91 14.17 12.76
C PHE A 69 2.60 15.67 12.55
N HIS A 70 3.35 16.28 11.63
CA HIS A 70 3.28 17.73 11.38
C HIS A 70 2.04 18.14 10.58
N ARG A 71 1.33 17.19 9.97
CA ARG A 71 0.11 17.44 9.20
C ARG A 71 -0.98 16.46 9.59
N SER A 72 -2.09 16.99 10.09
CA SER A 72 -3.29 16.23 10.44
C SER A 72 -4.51 16.90 9.82
N ILE A 73 -5.15 16.22 8.87
CA ILE A 73 -6.33 16.74 8.18
C ILE A 73 -7.47 15.75 8.40
N LYS A 74 -8.54 16.24 9.06
CA LYS A 74 -9.74 15.45 9.31
C LYS A 74 -10.29 14.90 7.99
N ASP A 75 -10.68 13.63 8.03
CA ASP A 75 -11.28 12.91 6.89
C ASP A 75 -10.35 12.77 5.68
N PHE A 76 -9.03 12.90 5.90
CA PHE A 76 -8.01 12.75 4.87
C PHE A 76 -6.88 11.84 5.35
N VAL A 77 -5.79 12.42 5.87
CA VAL A 77 -4.61 11.69 6.34
C VAL A 77 -4.01 12.38 7.55
N ILE A 78 -3.27 11.61 8.35
CA ILE A 78 -2.24 12.11 9.25
C ILE A 78 -0.88 11.79 8.62
N GLN A 79 0.03 12.76 8.56
CA GLN A 79 1.31 12.66 7.87
C GLN A 79 2.44 13.09 8.80
N GLY A 80 3.52 12.32 8.79
CA GLY A 80 4.68 12.48 9.65
C GLY A 80 5.89 11.73 9.13
N GLY A 81 6.79 11.36 10.03
CA GLY A 81 7.98 10.57 9.72
C GLY A 81 9.17 11.36 9.15
N GLU A 82 8.95 12.58 8.70
CA GLU A 82 10.02 13.54 8.46
C GLU A 82 10.34 14.34 9.72
N ARG A 83 11.63 14.57 9.98
CA ARG A 83 12.08 15.56 10.98
C ARG A 83 11.80 16.94 10.43
N ALA A 84 10.56 17.41 10.58
CA ALA A 84 10.23 18.81 10.32
C ALA A 84 11.05 19.68 11.28
N GLN A 85 12.02 20.45 10.76
CA GLN A 85 12.67 21.47 11.57
C GLN A 85 11.68 22.63 11.74
N VAL A 86 11.24 22.85 12.98
CA VAL A 86 10.37 23.99 13.32
C VAL A 86 11.09 25.28 12.92
N GLY A 87 10.55 25.99 11.94
CA GLY A 87 11.04 27.33 11.55
C GLY A 87 11.81 27.41 10.23
N ASP A 88 12.03 26.31 9.51
CA ASP A 88 12.70 26.38 8.21
C ASP A 88 11.68 26.27 7.06
N SER A 89 11.50 27.37 6.32
CA SER A 89 10.77 27.38 5.03
C SER A 89 11.51 26.65 3.92
N ASN A 90 12.68 26.08 4.24
CA ASN A 90 13.47 25.29 3.34
C ASN A 90 12.84 23.90 3.22
N THR A 91 12.40 23.58 2.00
CA THR A 91 12.17 22.21 1.55
C THR A 91 13.27 21.31 2.10
N VAL A 92 12.91 20.35 2.95
CA VAL A 92 13.85 19.30 3.34
C VAL A 92 14.15 18.50 2.07
N THR A 93 15.30 18.78 1.46
CA THR A 93 15.76 18.02 0.30
C THR A 93 16.34 16.71 0.80
N TYR A 94 15.53 15.67 0.72
CA TYR A 94 16.05 14.32 0.84
C TYR A 94 16.82 13.99 -0.44
N ASN A 95 18.05 13.48 -0.29
CA ASN A 95 18.86 13.01 -1.41
C ASN A 95 18.56 11.54 -1.75
N THR A 96 17.51 10.98 -1.15
CA THR A 96 17.11 9.59 -1.34
C THR A 96 15.87 9.53 -2.19
N LEU A 97 16.06 9.11 -3.44
CA LEU A 97 14.99 8.77 -4.35
C LEU A 97 14.82 7.26 -4.33
N ILE A 98 13.64 6.78 -3.96
CA ILE A 98 13.26 5.37 -4.10
C ILE A 98 12.24 5.22 -5.22
N LYS A 99 12.43 4.18 -6.03
CA LYS A 99 11.49 3.81 -7.08
C LYS A 99 10.19 3.32 -6.45
N ASP A 100 9.06 3.84 -6.93
CA ASP A 100 7.74 3.39 -6.53
C ASP A 100 7.50 1.91 -6.93
N GLU A 101 6.66 1.22 -6.19
CA GLU A 101 6.27 -0.19 -6.42
C GLU A 101 4.75 -0.35 -6.46
N PRO A 102 4.07 0.17 -7.50
CA PRO A 102 2.62 0.17 -7.58
C PRO A 102 2.03 -1.22 -7.40
N ASN A 103 0.95 -1.30 -6.61
CA ASN A 103 0.21 -2.51 -6.31
C ASN A 103 -1.31 -2.26 -6.40
N ASN A 104 -2.12 -3.29 -6.13
CA ASN A 104 -3.58 -3.20 -6.18
C ASN A 104 -4.22 -2.86 -4.82
N ASN A 105 -3.41 -2.55 -3.80
CA ASN A 105 -3.92 -2.19 -2.49
C ASN A 105 -4.50 -0.77 -2.53
N ILE A 106 -5.65 -0.60 -1.88
CA ILE A 106 -6.40 0.65 -1.88
C ILE A 106 -6.11 1.49 -0.63
N ASN A 107 -6.18 2.81 -0.75
CA ASN A 107 -6.02 3.78 0.33
C ASN A 107 -7.26 3.80 1.24
N LYS A 108 -7.66 2.64 1.76
CA LYS A 108 -8.73 2.50 2.76
C LYS A 108 -8.31 3.10 4.11
N ARG A 109 -9.27 3.37 5.00
CA ARG A 109 -9.00 3.81 6.37
C ARG A 109 -7.97 2.87 7.03
N GLY A 110 -6.94 3.44 7.65
CA GLY A 110 -5.85 2.71 8.28
C GLY A 110 -4.71 2.30 7.33
N ALA A 111 -4.86 2.46 6.02
CA ALA A 111 -3.76 2.22 5.08
C ALA A 111 -2.59 3.18 5.36
N ILE A 112 -1.37 2.68 5.21
CA ILE A 112 -0.14 3.46 5.27
C ILE A 112 0.54 3.49 3.90
N ALA A 113 1.08 4.65 3.53
CA ALA A 113 1.89 4.82 2.34
C ALA A 113 3.00 5.83 2.59
N LEU A 114 4.08 5.73 1.81
CA LEU A 114 5.14 6.74 1.84
C LEU A 114 4.61 8.05 1.24
N ALA A 115 4.86 9.16 1.93
CA ALA A 115 4.50 10.48 1.45
C ALA A 115 5.49 10.90 0.37
N ASN A 116 4.97 11.48 -0.72
CA ASN A 116 5.79 12.05 -1.77
C ASN A 116 5.55 13.56 -1.84
N VAL A 117 6.48 14.33 -1.29
CA VAL A 117 6.43 15.79 -1.25
C VAL A 117 6.69 16.44 -2.62
N ASN A 118 7.27 15.71 -3.58
CA ASN A 118 7.64 16.23 -4.90
C ASN A 118 7.51 15.16 -5.98
N ARG A 119 6.29 14.64 -6.21
CA ARG A 119 6.05 13.71 -7.31
C ARG A 119 6.18 14.44 -8.65
N ASP A 120 7.37 14.42 -9.22
CA ASP A 120 7.60 14.78 -10.62
C ASP A 120 7.20 13.62 -11.54
N SER A 121 7.46 13.75 -12.84
CA SER A 121 7.17 12.71 -13.83
C SER A 121 7.94 11.39 -13.62
N SER A 122 8.92 11.33 -12.71
CA SER A 122 9.70 10.12 -12.44
C SER A 122 9.00 9.12 -11.51
N ASN A 123 7.90 9.54 -10.86
CA ASN A 123 7.22 8.78 -9.80
C ASN A 123 8.14 8.39 -8.61
N ALA A 124 9.34 8.97 -8.47
CA ALA A 124 10.22 8.65 -7.37
C ALA A 124 9.68 9.22 -6.05
N ILE A 125 9.74 8.43 -4.98
CA ILE A 125 9.41 8.86 -3.62
C ILE A 125 10.65 9.53 -3.02
N ASN A 126 10.45 10.70 -2.43
CA ASN A 126 11.53 11.49 -1.85
C ASN A 126 11.43 11.55 -0.33
N GLY A 127 12.36 10.90 0.36
CA GLY A 127 12.48 10.95 1.82
C GLY A 127 11.65 9.90 2.59
N PRO A 128 11.74 9.93 3.93
CA PRO A 128 11.17 8.91 4.81
C PRO A 128 9.75 9.21 5.28
N GLY A 129 9.17 10.34 4.84
CA GLY A 129 7.83 10.73 5.25
C GLY A 129 6.79 9.67 4.89
N PHE A 130 5.78 9.51 5.73
CA PHE A 130 4.66 8.60 5.50
C PHE A 130 3.35 9.24 5.95
N TYR A 131 2.24 8.69 5.49
CA TYR A 131 0.92 9.05 5.97
C TYR A 131 0.09 7.82 6.31
N ILE A 132 -0.84 7.99 7.27
CA ILE A 132 -1.87 7.03 7.63
C ILE A 132 -3.22 7.62 7.21
N VAL A 133 -4.01 6.83 6.48
CA VAL A 133 -5.32 7.25 6.01
C VAL A 133 -6.31 7.30 7.16
N THR A 134 -6.86 8.48 7.43
CA THR A 134 -8.03 8.63 8.29
C THR A 134 -9.29 8.56 7.43
N GLY A 135 -9.35 9.31 6.34
CA GLY A 135 -10.37 9.21 5.30
C GLY A 135 -11.83 9.38 5.75
N ARG A 136 -12.75 9.23 4.79
CA ARG A 136 -14.20 9.21 5.02
C ARG A 136 -14.89 8.14 4.21
N LYS A 137 -16.17 7.90 4.52
CA LYS A 137 -17.04 7.04 3.71
C LYS A 137 -17.47 7.77 2.43
N PHE A 138 -17.70 7.00 1.37
CA PHE A 138 -18.17 7.48 0.08
C PHE A 138 -19.44 6.74 -0.32
N SER A 139 -20.37 7.45 -0.95
CA SER A 139 -21.52 6.84 -1.61
C SER A 139 -21.11 6.17 -2.92
N SER A 140 -21.92 5.22 -3.39
CA SER A 140 -21.74 4.58 -4.70
C SER A 140 -21.68 5.59 -5.85
N THR A 141 -22.41 6.70 -5.75
CA THR A 141 -22.41 7.79 -6.73
C THR A 141 -21.09 8.56 -6.72
N GLU A 142 -20.58 8.93 -5.54
CA GLU A 142 -19.27 9.60 -5.42
C GLU A 142 -18.15 8.70 -5.95
N LEU A 143 -18.18 7.40 -5.65
CA LEU A 143 -17.20 6.45 -6.18
C LEU A 143 -17.23 6.40 -7.71
N GLY A 144 -18.42 6.36 -8.32
CA GLY A 144 -18.57 6.41 -9.79
C GLY A 144 -18.00 7.68 -10.42
N GLN A 145 -18.13 8.82 -9.75
CA GLN A 145 -17.54 10.08 -10.20
C GLN A 145 -16.00 10.06 -10.11
N ILE A 146 -15.46 9.48 -9.04
CA ILE A 146 -14.02 9.33 -8.82
C ILE A 146 -13.41 8.38 -9.86
N GLU A 147 -14.04 7.22 -10.09
CA GLU A 147 -13.67 6.26 -11.14
C GLU A 147 -13.59 6.94 -12.50
N SER A 148 -14.64 7.68 -12.87
CA SER A 148 -14.68 8.40 -14.15
C SER A 148 -13.63 9.51 -14.25
N TYR A 149 -13.38 10.26 -13.18
CA TYR A 149 -12.46 11.40 -13.22
C TYR A 149 -11.00 10.98 -13.24
N PHE A 150 -10.64 9.93 -12.48
CA PHE A 150 -9.26 9.45 -12.39
C PHE A 150 -8.96 8.26 -13.32
N GLY A 151 -9.96 7.73 -14.03
CA GLY A 151 -9.78 6.57 -14.89
C GLY A 151 -9.47 5.29 -14.11
N ILE A 152 -10.02 5.16 -12.90
CA ILE A 152 -9.85 4.00 -12.02
C ILE A 152 -11.14 3.15 -12.10
N THR A 153 -11.03 1.85 -11.88
CA THR A 153 -12.19 0.96 -11.74
C THR A 153 -12.03 0.17 -10.46
N TYR A 154 -13.03 0.22 -9.59
CA TYR A 154 -13.06 -0.56 -8.36
C TYR A 154 -13.92 -1.81 -8.53
N ASP A 155 -13.46 -2.93 -8.00
CA ASP A 155 -14.31 -4.12 -7.84
C ASP A 155 -15.35 -3.91 -6.71
N GLU A 156 -16.27 -4.87 -6.57
CA GLU A 156 -17.33 -4.79 -5.56
C GLU A 156 -16.79 -4.74 -4.13
N GLU A 157 -15.67 -5.43 -3.87
CA GLU A 157 -15.05 -5.48 -2.55
C GLU A 157 -14.45 -4.12 -2.18
N GLN A 158 -13.65 -3.54 -3.07
CA GLN A 158 -13.04 -2.23 -2.92
C GLN A 158 -14.11 -1.14 -2.72
N ARG A 159 -15.22 -1.20 -3.49
CA ARG A 159 -16.36 -0.30 -3.31
C ARG A 159 -16.99 -0.47 -1.93
N GLY A 160 -17.22 -1.72 -1.50
CA GLY A 160 -17.73 -2.05 -0.18
C GLY A 160 -16.89 -1.43 0.94
N VAL A 161 -15.56 -1.56 0.87
CA VAL A 161 -14.62 -0.97 1.83
C VAL A 161 -14.81 0.55 1.94
N TYR A 162 -14.86 1.25 0.81
CA TYR A 162 -15.02 2.71 0.80
C TYR A 162 -16.39 3.19 1.27
N ILE A 163 -17.45 2.39 1.08
CA ILE A 163 -18.79 2.69 1.58
C ILE A 163 -18.86 2.45 3.10
N GLU A 164 -18.33 1.32 3.58
CA GLU A 164 -18.53 0.87 4.95
C GLU A 164 -17.55 1.49 5.93
N THR A 165 -16.27 1.55 5.57
CA THR A 165 -15.17 1.96 6.47
C THR A 165 -14.55 3.29 6.05
N GLY A 166 -14.59 3.59 4.75
CA GLY A 166 -14.04 4.79 4.15
C GLY A 166 -12.55 4.68 3.82
N GLY A 167 -11.99 5.80 3.38
CA GLY A 167 -10.60 5.90 2.95
C GLY A 167 -10.39 7.13 2.07
N MET A 168 -9.50 7.02 1.09
CA MET A 168 -9.06 8.09 0.19
C MET A 168 -8.89 7.57 -1.26
N PRO A 169 -10.00 7.22 -1.95
CA PRO A 169 -9.95 6.60 -3.28
C PRO A 169 -9.23 7.46 -4.34
N HIS A 170 -9.19 8.79 -4.21
CA HIS A 170 -8.46 9.62 -5.17
C HIS A 170 -6.92 9.55 -5.05
N LEU A 171 -6.41 8.86 -4.02
CA LEU A 171 -4.98 8.54 -3.87
C LEU A 171 -4.62 7.20 -4.53
N ASP A 172 -5.60 6.37 -4.88
CA ASP A 172 -5.36 5.06 -5.50
C ASP A 172 -4.70 5.19 -6.87
N GLY A 173 -3.79 4.27 -7.17
CA GLY A 173 -2.94 4.31 -8.37
C GLY A 173 -1.90 5.43 -8.39
N LYS A 174 -1.99 6.38 -7.45
CA LYS A 174 -0.97 7.40 -7.23
C LYS A 174 -0.05 6.91 -6.12
N PHE A 175 -0.55 6.71 -4.91
CA PHE A 175 0.29 6.36 -3.78
C PHE A 175 0.18 4.88 -3.47
N THR A 176 1.32 4.20 -3.56
CA THR A 176 1.44 2.78 -3.22
C THR A 176 1.23 2.58 -1.72
N VAL A 177 0.21 1.79 -1.38
CA VAL A 177 -0.04 1.36 -0.01
C VAL A 177 0.96 0.28 0.36
N ILE A 178 1.72 0.51 1.42
CA ILE A 178 2.80 -0.38 1.88
C ILE A 178 2.37 -1.27 3.06
N GLY A 179 1.18 -1.02 3.61
CA GLY A 179 0.65 -1.75 4.76
C GLY A 179 -0.63 -1.12 5.31
N GLU A 180 -1.04 -1.59 6.49
CA GLU A 180 -2.22 -1.10 7.19
C GLU A 180 -2.08 -1.17 8.73
N VAL A 181 -2.74 -0.26 9.44
CA VAL A 181 -2.91 -0.34 10.89
C VAL A 181 -3.81 -1.53 11.23
N SER A 182 -3.33 -2.43 12.08
CA SER A 182 -4.03 -3.67 12.46
C SER A 182 -4.57 -3.69 13.89
N SER A 183 -4.08 -2.82 14.78
CA SER A 183 -4.57 -2.65 16.16
C SER A 183 -4.14 -1.31 16.73
#